data_AF-A0A1T1HFV8-F1
#
_entry.id   AF-A0A1T1HFV8-F1
#
_cell.length_a   1.000
_cell.length_b   1.000
_cell.length_c   1.000
_cell.angle_alpha   90.00
_cell.angle_beta   90.00
_cell.angle_gamma   90.00
#
_symmetry.space_group_name_H-M   'P 1'
#
loop_
_entity.id
_entity.type
_entity.pdbx_description
1 polymer ?
#
loop_
_entity_poly.entity_id
_entity_poly.type
_entity_poly.pdbx_seq_one_letter_code
_entity_poly.pdbx_strand_id
1 'polypeptide(L)'
;MAVNTNSEFWANNSIDAVKQAEAAANAAKSNEMGKDEFMKLMIAQMNNQDPLEPQGNAEYMAQLSQLSMVEGIQNLNTVTEGFITSLQSSQALQASALVGRKVQIQSNIGNLVEGGSFTGSVFLSSSANNLDMMIVDNNGQVLKTVDTSQYRNESGVFSEGRIDFEWDGVMDNGEPAQPGLYQVISSAEINGQSLGLTTYTNANVNSVTIANGGEVWLNLAGEGSIALSEVNEFF
;
A
#
# COMPACT_ATOMS: atom_id res chain seq x y z
N MET A 1 5.49 35.64 31.69
CA MET A 1 5.16 34.43 30.91
C MET A 1 6.24 34.30 29.85
N ALA A 2 7.18 33.38 30.04
CA ALA A 2 8.28 33.17 29.10
C ALA A 2 7.76 32.36 27.91
N VAL A 3 8.03 32.86 26.70
CA VAL A 3 7.67 32.22 25.44
C VAL A 3 8.66 31.09 25.20
N ASN A 4 8.20 29.85 25.26
CA ASN A 4 8.96 28.68 24.84
C ASN A 4 8.88 28.57 23.31
N THR A 5 10.00 28.75 22.62
CA THR A 5 10.10 28.73 21.16
C THR A 5 10.33 27.30 20.65
N ASN A 6 9.53 26.87 19.67
CA ASN A 6 9.62 25.58 18.98
C ASN A 6 11.03 25.21 18.47
N SER A 7 11.99 26.15 18.40
CA SER A 7 13.38 25.89 18.00
C SER A 7 14.16 25.01 18.99
N GLU A 8 13.82 25.00 20.29
CA GLU A 8 14.50 24.15 21.27
C GLU A 8 14.09 22.67 21.16
N PHE A 9 12.90 22.40 20.62
CA PHE A 9 12.37 21.05 20.43
C PHE A 9 13.07 20.28 19.29
N TRP A 10 13.36 20.97 18.18
CA TRP A 10 14.06 20.38 17.03
C TRP A 10 15.56 20.21 17.27
N ALA A 11 16.17 21.12 18.04
CA ALA A 11 17.58 21.03 18.40
C ALA A 11 17.86 19.85 19.35
N ASN A 12 17.03 19.65 20.38
CA ASN A 12 17.25 18.57 21.36
C ASN A 12 17.09 17.17 20.76
N ASN A 13 16.10 16.96 19.89
CA ASN A 13 15.91 15.67 19.19
C ASN A 13 17.10 15.29 18.29
N SER A 14 17.76 16.28 17.67
CA SER A 14 18.94 16.03 16.83
C SER A 14 20.17 15.61 17.64
N ILE A 15 20.32 16.11 18.87
CA ILE A 15 21.44 15.79 19.76
C ILE A 15 21.27 14.40 20.37
N ASP A 16 20.05 14.02 20.73
CA ASP A 16 19.75 12.70 21.28
C ASP A 16 19.90 11.58 20.24
N ALA A 17 19.57 11.85 18.97
CA ALA A 17 19.81 10.92 17.85
C ALA A 17 21.31 10.71 17.59
N VAL A 18 22.12 11.77 17.66
CA VAL A 18 23.59 11.69 17.50
C VAL A 18 24.22 10.93 18.67
N LYS A 19 23.76 11.16 19.91
CA LYS A 19 24.23 10.42 21.09
C LYS A 19 23.88 8.93 21.05
N GLN A 20 22.70 8.56 20.54
CA GLN A 20 22.35 7.15 20.34
C GLN A 20 23.20 6.47 19.26
N ALA A 21 23.51 7.18 18.17
CA ALA A 21 24.41 6.68 17.13
C ALA A 21 25.85 6.50 17.64
N GLU A 22 26.35 7.43 18.47
CA GLU A 22 27.67 7.32 19.11
C GLU A 22 27.73 6.20 20.16
N ALA A 23 26.65 5.97 20.92
CA ALA A 23 26.58 4.87 21.87
C ALA A 23 26.57 3.50 21.16
N ALA A 24 25.81 3.36 20.07
CA ALA A 24 25.80 2.16 19.24
C ALA A 24 27.16 1.88 18.57
N ALA A 25 27.82 2.93 18.06
CA ALA A 25 29.15 2.83 17.48
C ALA A 25 30.23 2.44 18.51
N ASN A 26 30.15 2.96 19.74
CA ASN A 26 31.07 2.60 20.82
C ASN A 26 30.84 1.16 21.34
N ALA A 27 29.59 0.69 21.38
CA ALA A 27 29.28 -0.69 21.75
C ALA A 27 29.82 -1.70 20.72
N ALA A 28 29.69 -1.41 19.42
CA ALA A 28 30.26 -2.24 18.35
C ALA A 28 31.80 -2.29 18.43
N LYS A 29 32.43 -1.15 18.68
CA LYS A 29 33.90 -1.03 18.77
C LYS A 29 34.50 -1.72 20.00
N SER A 30 33.77 -1.75 21.12
CA SER A 30 34.16 -2.47 22.32
C SER A 30 34.15 -3.99 22.13
N ASN A 31 33.22 -4.51 21.31
CA ASN A 31 33.09 -5.93 21.07
C ASN A 31 34.16 -6.46 20.09
N GLU A 32 34.52 -5.67 19.07
CA GLU A 32 35.67 -5.95 18.19
C GLU A 32 37.01 -5.96 18.96
N MET A 33 37.22 -4.99 19.85
CA MET A 33 38.45 -4.89 20.65
C MET A 33 38.65 -6.09 21.59
N GLY A 34 37.57 -6.64 22.16
CA GLY A 34 37.62 -7.85 23.00
C GLY A 34 38.00 -9.13 22.24
N LYS A 35 37.65 -9.23 20.96
CA LYS A 35 37.98 -10.36 20.07
C LYS A 35 39.46 -10.37 19.67
N ASP A 36 40.03 -9.18 19.42
CA ASP A 36 41.44 -9.02 19.03
C ASP A 36 42.42 -9.22 20.20
N GLU A 37 42.08 -8.76 21.40
CA GLU A 37 42.85 -9.06 22.61
C GLU A 37 42.79 -10.55 22.98
N PHE A 38 41.66 -11.21 22.71
CA PHE A 38 41.49 -12.64 22.89
C PHE A 38 42.36 -13.46 21.92
N MET A 39 42.37 -13.14 20.62
CA MET A 39 43.22 -13.84 19.63
C MET A 39 44.71 -13.72 19.99
N LYS A 40 45.13 -12.58 20.54
CA LYS A 40 46.50 -12.37 21.04
C LYS A 40 46.80 -13.23 22.27
N LEU A 41 45.88 -13.33 23.23
CA LEU A 41 46.02 -14.20 24.40
C LEU A 41 46.04 -15.69 24.00
N MET A 42 45.26 -16.10 23.01
CA MET A 42 45.24 -17.47 22.50
C MET A 42 46.54 -17.86 21.79
N ILE A 43 47.11 -16.95 20.97
CA ILE A 43 48.43 -17.14 20.34
C ILE A 43 49.54 -17.18 21.39
N ALA A 44 49.44 -16.39 22.45
CA ALA A 44 50.39 -16.40 23.56
C ALA A 44 50.33 -17.71 24.37
N GLN A 45 49.13 -18.24 24.62
CA GLN A 45 48.94 -19.53 25.31
C GLN A 45 49.37 -20.71 24.45
N MET A 46 49.07 -20.73 23.15
CA MET A 46 49.47 -21.80 22.22
C MET A 46 51.00 -21.93 22.08
N ASN A 47 51.74 -20.83 22.22
CA ASN A 47 53.20 -20.84 22.28
C ASN A 47 53.77 -21.35 23.61
N ASN A 48 52.95 -21.54 24.66
CA ASN A 48 53.41 -21.78 26.03
C ASN A 48 52.65 -22.90 26.78
N GLN A 49 51.96 -23.81 26.07
CA GLN A 49 51.24 -24.94 26.70
C GLN A 49 52.10 -26.20 26.82
N ASP A 50 51.97 -26.88 27.96
CA ASP A 50 52.41 -28.26 28.17
C ASP A 50 51.41 -29.22 27.49
N PRO A 51 51.82 -30.14 26.61
CA PRO A 51 50.95 -30.98 25.77
C PRO A 51 49.98 -31.94 26.51
N LEU A 52 49.95 -31.97 27.83
CA LEU A 52 49.19 -32.96 28.61
C LEU A 52 47.80 -32.51 29.13
N GLU A 53 47.39 -31.23 29.03
CA GLU A 53 46.03 -30.80 29.45
C GLU A 53 45.32 -29.79 28.50
N PRO A 54 44.82 -30.23 27.33
CA PRO A 54 44.15 -29.36 26.36
C PRO A 54 42.67 -29.03 26.64
N GLN A 55 42.07 -29.55 27.72
CA GLN A 55 40.60 -29.56 27.89
C GLN A 55 39.97 -28.17 28.16
N GLY A 56 40.65 -27.29 28.90
CA GLY A 56 40.11 -25.96 29.23
C GLY A 56 39.96 -25.02 28.03
N ASN A 57 40.84 -25.14 27.03
CA ASN A 57 40.80 -24.28 25.84
C ASN A 57 39.67 -24.69 24.87
N ALA A 58 39.29 -25.98 24.83
CA ALA A 58 38.24 -26.48 23.96
C ALA A 58 36.84 -25.99 24.40
N GLU A 59 36.56 -25.97 25.71
CA GLU A 59 35.29 -25.52 26.28
C GLU A 59 35.04 -24.02 26.01
N TYR A 60 36.08 -23.19 26.18
CA TYR A 60 36.00 -21.74 25.91
C TYR A 60 35.96 -21.44 24.40
N MET A 61 36.66 -22.21 23.56
CA MET A 61 36.51 -22.17 22.10
C MET A 61 35.07 -22.47 21.67
N ALA A 62 34.44 -23.47 22.29
CA ALA A 62 33.04 -23.78 22.04
C ALA A 62 32.13 -22.61 22.46
N GLN A 63 32.40 -21.96 23.60
CA GLN A 63 31.64 -20.80 24.06
C GLN A 63 31.83 -19.56 23.16
N LEU A 64 33.03 -19.30 22.66
CA LEU A 64 33.31 -18.21 21.71
C LEU A 64 32.73 -18.47 20.32
N SER A 65 32.73 -19.72 19.87
CA SER A 65 32.04 -20.12 18.65
C SER A 65 30.53 -19.89 18.79
N GLN A 66 29.94 -20.25 19.93
CA GLN A 66 28.54 -19.96 20.23
C GLN A 66 28.25 -18.45 20.26
N LEU A 67 29.11 -17.62 20.89
CA LEU A 67 28.98 -16.17 20.88
C LEU A 67 29.09 -15.59 19.45
N SER A 68 30.04 -16.07 18.65
CA SER A 68 30.20 -15.67 17.25
C SER A 68 28.99 -16.06 16.39
N MET A 69 28.36 -17.20 16.68
CA MET A 69 27.09 -17.60 16.04
C MET A 69 25.94 -16.67 16.43
N VAL A 70 25.84 -16.30 17.71
CA VAL A 70 24.83 -15.34 18.19
C VAL A 70 25.03 -13.96 17.56
N GLU A 71 26.26 -13.47 17.50
CA GLU A 71 26.62 -12.24 16.78
C GLU A 71 26.28 -12.33 15.30
N GLY A 72 26.56 -13.48 14.66
CA GLY A 72 26.17 -13.75 13.28
C GLY A 72 24.66 -13.66 13.07
N ILE A 73 23.86 -14.24 13.97
CA ILE A 73 22.39 -14.17 13.92
C ILE A 73 21.90 -12.74 14.15
N GLN A 74 22.49 -12.01 15.10
CA GLN A 74 22.14 -10.60 15.34
C GLN A 74 22.44 -9.73 14.11
N ASN A 75 23.60 -9.92 13.48
CA ASN A 75 23.96 -9.25 12.23
C ASN A 75 22.99 -9.59 11.10
N LEU A 76 22.58 -10.85 10.98
CA LEU A 76 21.57 -11.28 10.00
C LEU A 76 20.22 -10.60 10.23
N ASN A 77 19.77 -10.48 11.49
CA ASN A 77 18.54 -9.77 11.83
C ASN A 77 18.63 -8.29 11.41
N THR A 78 19.72 -7.60 11.75
CA THR A 78 19.94 -6.20 11.35
C THR A 78 19.93 -6.01 9.84
N VAL A 79 20.60 -6.90 9.09
CA VAL A 79 20.61 -6.86 7.62
C VAL A 79 19.21 -7.11 7.07
N THR A 80 18.45 -8.03 7.67
CA THR A 80 17.07 -8.35 7.27
C THR A 80 16.14 -7.18 7.51
N GLU A 81 16.23 -6.51 8.66
CA GLU A 81 15.48 -5.29 8.97
C GLU A 81 15.79 -4.15 8.00
N GLY A 82 17.08 -3.96 7.67
CA GLY A 82 17.51 -3.00 6.66
C GLY A 82 16.96 -3.31 5.27
N PHE A 83 16.94 -4.58 4.88
CA PHE A 83 16.35 -5.03 3.62
C PHE A 83 14.83 -4.78 3.56
N ILE A 84 14.09 -5.11 4.63
CA ILE A 84 12.65 -4.85 4.73
C ILE A 84 12.38 -3.35 4.59
N THR A 85 13.16 -2.51 5.27
CA THR A 85 13.04 -1.04 5.18
C THR A 85 13.28 -0.53 3.76
N SER A 86 14.29 -1.09 3.07
CA SER A 86 14.56 -0.76 1.67
C SER A 86 13.43 -1.19 0.74
N LEU A 87 12.83 -2.37 0.98
CA LEU A 87 11.71 -2.86 0.21
C LEU A 87 10.47 -1.97 0.39
N GLN A 88 10.16 -1.59 1.62
CA GLN A 88 9.08 -0.64 1.94
C GLN A 88 9.31 0.72 1.27
N SER A 89 10.54 1.22 1.26
CA SER A 89 10.89 2.47 0.57
C SER A 89 10.72 2.37 -0.95
N SER A 90 11.03 1.22 -1.54
CA SER A 90 10.80 0.97 -2.97
C SER A 90 9.30 0.93 -3.29
N GLN A 91 8.52 0.25 -2.44
CA GLN A 91 7.06 0.19 -2.59
C GLN A 91 6.42 1.58 -2.44
N ALA A 92 6.94 2.40 -1.52
CA ALA A 92 6.55 3.80 -1.37
C ALA A 92 6.72 4.60 -2.66
N LEU A 93 7.86 4.42 -3.33
CA LEU A 93 8.19 5.11 -4.58
C LEU A 93 7.32 4.65 -5.74
N GLN A 94 7.00 3.36 -5.81
CA GLN A 94 6.07 2.84 -6.81
C GLN A 94 4.66 3.37 -6.58
N ALA A 95 4.22 3.41 -5.33
CA ALA A 95 2.91 3.92 -4.98
C ALA A 95 2.79 5.44 -5.18
N SER A 96 3.85 6.21 -4.94
CA SER A 96 3.84 7.65 -5.21
C SER A 96 3.64 7.99 -6.69
N ALA A 97 4.06 7.09 -7.60
CA ALA A 97 3.79 7.21 -9.03
C ALA A 97 2.30 7.04 -9.39
N LEU A 98 1.48 6.51 -8.47
CA LEU A 98 0.03 6.42 -8.62
C LEU A 98 -0.68 7.73 -8.30
N VAL A 99 -0.05 8.65 -7.56
CA VAL A 99 -0.65 9.95 -7.24
C VAL A 99 -0.93 10.72 -8.52
N GLY A 100 -2.16 11.19 -8.68
CA GLY A 100 -2.65 11.86 -9.88
C GLY A 100 -3.09 10.92 -11.01
N ARG A 101 -2.91 9.60 -10.87
CA ARG A 101 -3.48 8.60 -11.80
C ARG A 101 -4.90 8.21 -11.41
N LYS A 102 -5.59 7.58 -12.35
CA LYS A 102 -6.90 6.95 -12.10
C LYS A 102 -6.69 5.46 -11.78
N VAL A 103 -7.50 4.96 -10.87
CA VAL A 103 -7.61 3.54 -10.55
C VAL A 103 -9.06 3.12 -10.62
N GLN A 104 -9.32 1.88 -11.04
CA GLN A 104 -10.64 1.28 -11.01
C GLN A 104 -10.79 0.43 -9.75
N ILE A 105 -11.90 0.59 -9.05
CA ILE A 105 -12.19 -0.13 -7.82
C ILE A 105 -13.59 -0.74 -7.89
N GLN A 106 -13.83 -1.81 -7.13
CA GLN A 106 -15.17 -2.39 -6.97
C GLN A 106 -16.02 -1.48 -6.06
N SER A 107 -16.44 -0.35 -6.60
CA SER A 107 -17.38 0.58 -5.99
C SER A 107 -18.47 0.90 -6.99
N ASN A 108 -19.66 1.19 -6.46
CA ASN A 108 -20.76 1.74 -7.25
C ASN A 108 -20.96 3.23 -6.98
N ILE A 109 -20.00 3.88 -6.33
CA ILE A 109 -20.01 5.32 -6.09
C ILE A 109 -19.07 5.99 -7.08
N GLY A 110 -19.53 7.09 -7.68
CA GLY A 110 -18.78 7.95 -8.57
C GLY A 110 -18.74 9.36 -8.02
N ASN A 111 -17.56 9.98 -8.07
CA ASN A 111 -17.36 11.35 -7.64
C ASN A 111 -17.43 12.31 -8.83
N LEU A 112 -18.46 13.14 -8.87
CA LEU A 112 -18.63 14.20 -9.87
C LEU A 112 -17.99 15.50 -9.36
N VAL A 113 -16.96 15.96 -10.05
CA VAL A 113 -16.38 17.29 -9.84
C VAL A 113 -17.10 18.33 -10.69
N GLU A 114 -16.99 19.61 -10.34
CA GLU A 114 -17.61 20.70 -11.09
C GLU A 114 -17.19 20.71 -12.57
N GLY A 115 -18.18 20.57 -13.46
CA GLY A 115 -17.97 20.48 -14.91
C GLY A 115 -17.17 19.25 -15.37
N GLY A 116 -17.02 18.24 -14.52
CA GLY A 116 -16.30 17.02 -14.83
C GLY A 116 -17.21 15.85 -15.20
N SER A 117 -16.60 14.68 -15.38
CA SER A 117 -17.27 13.40 -15.57
C SER A 117 -16.67 12.35 -14.65
N PHE A 118 -17.40 11.25 -14.43
CA PHE A 118 -16.80 10.02 -13.93
C PHE A 118 -17.14 8.85 -14.84
N THR A 119 -16.27 7.84 -14.78
CA THR A 119 -16.32 6.67 -15.66
C THR A 119 -16.32 5.41 -14.82
N GLY A 120 -16.81 4.31 -15.36
CA GLY A 120 -16.73 3.01 -14.73
C GLY A 120 -17.06 1.89 -15.70
N SER A 121 -17.22 0.69 -15.15
CA SER A 121 -17.65 -0.47 -15.90
C SER A 121 -18.53 -1.40 -15.08
N VAL A 122 -19.30 -2.21 -15.77
CA VAL A 122 -20.00 -3.37 -15.21
C VAL A 122 -19.62 -4.61 -16.00
N PHE A 123 -19.74 -5.78 -15.37
CA PHE A 123 -19.42 -7.06 -16.02
C PHE A 123 -20.65 -7.93 -16.15
N LEU A 124 -20.95 -8.35 -17.38
CA LEU A 124 -21.97 -9.34 -17.69
C LEU A 124 -21.32 -10.73 -17.74
N SER A 125 -21.79 -11.63 -16.87
CA SER A 125 -21.30 -13.02 -16.80
C SER A 125 -21.86 -13.94 -17.90
N SER A 126 -22.88 -13.48 -18.63
CA SER A 126 -23.52 -14.17 -19.75
C SER A 126 -24.33 -13.14 -20.56
N SER A 127 -24.88 -13.54 -21.70
CA SER A 127 -25.69 -12.63 -22.52
C SER A 127 -26.96 -12.17 -21.80
N ALA A 128 -27.35 -10.91 -21.99
CA ALA A 128 -28.53 -10.32 -21.37
C ALA A 128 -29.50 -9.71 -22.40
N ASN A 129 -30.80 -9.82 -22.14
CA ASN A 129 -31.84 -9.21 -22.99
C ASN A 129 -31.96 -7.70 -22.73
N ASN A 130 -31.75 -7.30 -21.49
CA ASN A 130 -31.78 -5.90 -21.07
C ASN A 130 -30.64 -5.59 -20.11
N LEU A 131 -30.20 -4.33 -20.12
CA LEU A 131 -29.23 -3.77 -19.20
C LEU A 131 -29.71 -2.37 -18.80
N ASP A 132 -30.16 -2.26 -17.57
CA ASP A 132 -30.56 -0.99 -16.98
C ASP A 132 -29.40 -0.46 -16.13
N MET A 133 -29.02 0.78 -16.38
CA MET A 133 -27.99 1.48 -15.61
C MET A 133 -28.50 2.89 -15.29
N MET A 134 -28.49 3.21 -14.00
CA MET A 134 -29.05 4.44 -13.46
C MET A 134 -28.04 5.13 -12.57
N ILE A 135 -27.96 6.45 -12.67
CA ILE A 135 -27.26 7.30 -11.71
C ILE A 135 -28.28 7.88 -10.76
N VAL A 136 -28.05 7.69 -9.46
CA VAL A 136 -28.93 8.14 -8.38
C VAL A 136 -28.20 9.05 -7.41
N ASP A 137 -28.93 10.00 -6.84
CA ASP A 137 -28.43 10.87 -5.78
C ASP A 137 -28.48 10.20 -4.39
N ASN A 138 -28.01 10.89 -3.35
CA ASN A 138 -28.03 10.41 -1.97
C ASN A 138 -29.45 10.23 -1.38
N ASN A 139 -30.49 10.76 -2.05
CA ASN A 139 -31.89 10.57 -1.66
C ASN A 139 -32.55 9.41 -2.40
N GLY A 140 -31.82 8.72 -3.29
CA GLY A 140 -32.34 7.67 -4.15
C GLY A 140 -33.14 8.18 -5.36
N GLN A 141 -33.09 9.47 -5.67
CA GLN A 141 -33.68 10.01 -6.88
C GLN A 141 -32.84 9.63 -8.09
N VAL A 142 -33.48 9.06 -9.11
CA VAL A 142 -32.85 8.79 -10.41
C VAL A 142 -32.65 10.12 -11.13
N LEU A 143 -31.39 10.43 -11.45
CA LEU A 143 -31.00 11.64 -12.17
C LEU A 143 -30.69 11.39 -13.63
N LYS A 144 -30.18 10.18 -13.94
CA LYS A 144 -29.79 9.80 -15.30
C LYS A 144 -30.03 8.31 -15.53
N THR A 145 -30.65 7.97 -16.65
CA THR A 145 -30.55 6.63 -17.25
C THR A 145 -29.42 6.64 -18.28
N VAL A 146 -28.43 5.76 -18.09
CA VAL A 146 -27.28 5.64 -18.99
C VAL A 146 -27.71 4.90 -20.26
N ASP A 147 -27.45 5.49 -21.43
CA ASP A 147 -27.70 4.84 -22.70
C ASP A 147 -26.63 3.76 -22.96
N THR A 148 -27.06 2.50 -22.88
CA THR A 148 -26.21 1.34 -23.14
C THR A 148 -26.47 0.71 -24.50
N SER A 149 -27.33 1.30 -25.35
CA SER A 149 -27.80 0.69 -26.60
C SER A 149 -26.66 0.32 -27.57
N GLN A 150 -25.56 1.06 -27.54
CA GLN A 150 -24.34 0.80 -28.34
C GLN A 150 -23.67 -0.55 -28.05
N TYR A 151 -23.95 -1.18 -26.90
CA TYR A 151 -23.40 -2.48 -26.52
C TYR A 151 -24.26 -3.67 -26.96
N ARG A 152 -25.39 -3.42 -27.63
CA ARG A 152 -26.20 -4.49 -28.22
C ARG A 152 -25.57 -4.96 -29.53
N ASN A 153 -25.57 -6.27 -29.76
CA ASN A 153 -25.16 -6.85 -31.04
C ASN A 153 -26.29 -6.76 -32.09
N GLU A 154 -26.04 -7.28 -33.30
CA GLU A 154 -27.02 -7.26 -34.42
C GLU A 154 -28.36 -7.94 -34.09
N SER A 155 -28.35 -8.89 -33.15
CA SER A 155 -29.57 -9.58 -32.67
C SER A 155 -30.30 -8.79 -31.57
N GLY A 156 -29.80 -7.62 -31.20
CA GLY A 156 -30.38 -6.75 -30.18
C GLY A 156 -30.13 -7.19 -28.75
N VAL A 157 -29.20 -8.13 -28.49
CA VAL A 157 -28.87 -8.59 -27.13
C VAL A 157 -27.49 -8.08 -26.70
N PHE A 158 -27.29 -7.98 -25.38
CA PHE A 158 -25.97 -7.71 -24.82
C PHE A 158 -25.19 -9.02 -24.76
N SER A 159 -23.97 -9.04 -25.32
CA SER A 159 -23.05 -10.16 -25.14
C SER A 159 -22.46 -10.16 -23.74
N GLU A 160 -21.92 -11.30 -23.31
CA GLU A 160 -21.11 -11.36 -22.08
C GLU A 160 -19.87 -10.47 -22.20
N GLY A 161 -19.38 -9.97 -21.07
CA GLY A 161 -18.17 -9.17 -20.99
C GLY A 161 -18.33 -7.82 -20.31
N ARG A 162 -17.32 -6.98 -20.49
CA ARG A 162 -17.20 -5.65 -19.88
C ARG A 162 -18.02 -4.63 -20.66
N ILE A 163 -18.84 -3.87 -19.94
CA ILE A 163 -19.58 -2.71 -20.44
C ILE A 163 -19.05 -1.47 -19.72
N ASP A 164 -18.40 -0.56 -20.45
CA ASP A 164 -17.95 0.71 -19.91
C ASP A 164 -19.07 1.75 -19.92
N PHE A 165 -19.01 2.71 -19.02
CA PHE A 165 -19.90 3.86 -19.00
C PHE A 165 -19.16 5.13 -18.60
N GLU A 166 -19.72 6.27 -19.01
CA GLU A 166 -19.32 7.60 -18.58
C GLU A 166 -20.58 8.40 -18.26
N TRP A 167 -20.53 9.17 -17.19
CA TRP A 167 -21.52 10.21 -16.92
C TRP A 167 -20.84 11.57 -16.82
N ASP A 168 -21.26 12.47 -17.70
CA ASP A 168 -20.78 13.84 -17.86
C ASP A 168 -21.40 14.83 -16.86
N GLY A 169 -22.18 14.34 -15.90
CA GLY A 169 -22.88 15.16 -14.92
C GLY A 169 -24.16 15.81 -15.44
N VAL A 170 -24.61 15.49 -16.66
CA VAL A 170 -25.88 16.02 -17.21
C VAL A 170 -27.03 15.07 -16.87
N MET A 171 -28.08 15.60 -16.23
CA MET A 171 -29.28 14.84 -15.88
C MET A 171 -30.18 14.63 -17.10
N ASP A 172 -31.17 13.74 -17.01
CA ASP A 172 -32.11 13.50 -18.12
C ASP A 172 -32.99 14.69 -18.49
N ASN A 173 -33.15 15.66 -17.58
CA ASN A 173 -33.81 16.93 -17.88
C ASN A 173 -32.91 17.93 -18.63
N GLY A 174 -31.65 17.59 -18.89
CA GLY A 174 -30.66 18.45 -19.57
C GLY A 174 -29.91 19.43 -18.67
N GLU A 175 -30.25 19.51 -17.39
CA GLU A 175 -29.58 20.40 -16.43
C GLU A 175 -28.33 19.73 -15.81
N PRO A 176 -27.30 20.50 -15.45
CA PRO A 176 -26.12 19.96 -14.78
C PRO A 176 -26.44 19.55 -13.33
N ALA A 177 -25.95 18.39 -12.92
CA ALA A 177 -25.95 17.95 -11.54
C ALA A 177 -24.94 18.74 -10.70
N GLN A 178 -25.18 18.84 -9.39
CA GLN A 178 -24.23 19.51 -8.49
C GLN A 178 -22.99 18.64 -8.25
N PRO A 179 -21.81 19.21 -7.98
CA PRO A 179 -20.65 18.42 -7.59
C PRO A 179 -20.95 17.57 -6.35
N GLY A 180 -20.53 16.31 -6.34
CA GLY A 180 -20.82 15.38 -5.25
C GLY A 180 -20.67 13.91 -5.61
N LEU A 181 -21.03 13.07 -4.66
CA LEU A 181 -21.03 11.62 -4.81
C LEU A 181 -22.39 11.15 -5.33
N TYR A 182 -22.34 10.23 -6.30
CA TYR A 182 -23.52 9.63 -6.91
C TYR A 182 -23.36 8.13 -6.97
N GLN A 183 -24.48 7.43 -6.83
CA GLN A 183 -24.49 5.97 -6.89
C GLN A 183 -24.93 5.49 -8.27
N VAL A 184 -24.22 4.50 -8.79
CA VAL A 184 -24.55 3.75 -9.99
C VAL A 184 -25.31 2.50 -9.58
N ILE A 185 -26.51 2.33 -10.12
CA ILE A 185 -27.32 1.12 -9.96
C ILE A 185 -27.41 0.46 -11.32
N SER A 186 -26.91 -0.78 -11.40
CA SER A 186 -26.92 -1.57 -12.63
C SER A 186 -27.60 -2.92 -12.42
N SER A 187 -28.50 -3.29 -13.33
CA SER A 187 -29.15 -4.60 -13.37
C SER A 187 -29.30 -5.10 -14.80
N ALA A 188 -29.20 -6.41 -14.99
CA ALA A 188 -29.41 -7.04 -16.29
C ALA A 188 -30.46 -8.15 -16.22
N GLU A 189 -31.17 -8.36 -17.33
CA GLU A 189 -32.07 -9.49 -17.49
C GLU A 189 -31.33 -10.68 -18.09
N ILE A 190 -30.98 -11.64 -17.24
CA ILE A 190 -30.27 -12.86 -17.60
C ILE A 190 -31.20 -14.05 -17.36
N ASN A 191 -31.45 -14.86 -18.39
CA ASN A 191 -32.38 -16.01 -18.32
C ASN A 191 -33.78 -15.65 -17.80
N GLY A 192 -34.28 -14.44 -18.12
CA GLY A 192 -35.59 -13.94 -17.66
C GLY A 192 -35.63 -13.49 -16.19
N GLN A 193 -34.48 -13.43 -15.51
CA GLN A 193 -34.35 -12.91 -14.15
C GLN A 193 -33.59 -11.59 -14.15
N SER A 194 -34.08 -10.61 -13.39
CA SER A 194 -33.34 -9.37 -13.14
C SER A 194 -32.29 -9.61 -12.06
N LEU A 195 -31.03 -9.40 -12.41
CA LEU A 195 -29.88 -9.59 -11.52
C LEU A 195 -29.10 -8.27 -11.41
N GLY A 196 -28.80 -7.86 -10.18
CA GLY A 196 -27.89 -6.73 -9.93
C GLY A 196 -26.48 -7.06 -10.39
N LEU A 197 -25.82 -6.11 -11.05
CA LEU A 197 -24.44 -6.28 -11.52
C LEU A 197 -23.46 -5.64 -10.54
N THR A 198 -22.27 -6.24 -10.44
CA THR A 198 -21.14 -5.61 -9.79
C THR A 198 -20.66 -4.44 -10.63
N THR A 199 -20.64 -3.26 -10.03
CA THR A 199 -20.10 -2.04 -10.63
C THR A 199 -18.67 -1.80 -10.18
N TYR A 200 -17.89 -1.25 -11.09
CA TYR A 200 -16.55 -0.75 -10.85
C TYR A 200 -16.49 0.70 -11.29
N THR A 201 -15.99 1.60 -10.44
CA THR A 201 -15.86 3.02 -10.75
C THR A 201 -14.41 3.45 -10.74
N ASN A 202 -14.09 4.41 -11.60
CA ASN A 202 -12.76 5.00 -11.67
C ASN A 202 -12.68 6.20 -10.73
N ALA A 203 -11.63 6.23 -9.92
CA ALA A 203 -11.35 7.33 -9.02
C ALA A 203 -9.91 7.83 -9.20
N ASN A 204 -9.72 9.14 -9.03
CA ASN A 204 -8.38 9.72 -9.01
C ASN A 204 -7.71 9.46 -7.66
N VAL A 205 -6.43 9.09 -7.68
CA VAL A 205 -5.60 8.95 -6.48
C VAL A 205 -5.07 10.32 -6.08
N ASN A 206 -5.55 10.87 -4.96
CA ASN A 206 -5.11 12.17 -4.44
C ASN A 206 -3.80 12.07 -3.66
N SER A 207 -3.61 10.98 -2.93
CA SER A 207 -2.38 10.71 -2.19
C SER A 207 -2.25 9.24 -1.86
N VAL A 208 -1.08 8.85 -1.36
CA VAL A 208 -0.80 7.51 -0.86
C VAL A 208 -0.41 7.60 0.60
N THR A 209 -0.93 6.69 1.41
CA THR A 209 -0.54 6.47 2.79
C THR A 209 0.18 5.14 2.88
N ILE A 210 1.29 5.10 3.63
CA ILE A 210 2.01 3.86 3.91
C ILE A 210 1.85 3.60 5.40
N ALA A 211 1.10 2.56 5.73
CA ALA A 211 0.83 2.20 7.10
C ALA A 211 2.05 1.48 7.73
N ASN A 212 2.05 1.38 9.05
CA ASN A 212 3.03 0.59 9.78
C ASN A 212 2.98 -0.87 9.28
N GLY A 213 4.12 -1.40 8.86
CA GLY A 213 4.21 -2.73 8.23
C GLY A 213 4.32 -2.70 6.70
N GLY A 214 4.24 -1.53 6.06
CA GLY A 214 4.47 -1.37 4.63
C GLY A 214 3.23 -1.54 3.75
N GLU A 215 2.05 -1.68 4.35
CA GLU A 215 0.81 -1.71 3.60
C GLU A 215 0.54 -0.35 2.95
N VAL A 216 0.23 -0.38 1.64
CA VAL A 216 -0.02 0.81 0.84
C VAL A 216 -1.51 1.04 0.72
N TRP A 217 -1.93 2.24 1.10
CA TRP A 217 -3.30 2.72 0.99
C TRP A 217 -3.37 3.88 0.01
N LEU A 218 -4.37 3.87 -0.86
CA LEU A 218 -4.65 4.93 -1.82
C LEU A 218 -5.79 5.80 -1.29
N ASN A 219 -5.56 7.10 -1.19
CA ASN A 219 -6.59 8.07 -0.83
C ASN A 219 -7.22 8.61 -2.10
N LEU A 220 -8.45 8.17 -2.38
CA LEU A 220 -9.17 8.42 -3.60
C LEU A 220 -10.07 9.66 -3.50
N ALA A 221 -10.24 10.36 -4.61
CA ALA A 221 -11.13 11.51 -4.69
C ALA A 221 -12.60 11.07 -4.51
N GLY A 222 -13.20 11.41 -3.37
CA GLY A 222 -14.61 11.17 -3.07
C GLY A 222 -14.92 9.81 -2.44
N GLU A 223 -14.09 8.79 -2.67
CA GLU A 223 -14.30 7.42 -2.17
C GLU A 223 -13.59 7.11 -0.83
N GLY A 224 -12.67 7.98 -0.39
CA GLY A 224 -11.89 7.75 0.83
C GLY A 224 -10.65 6.89 0.60
N SER A 225 -10.22 6.15 1.62
CA SER A 225 -8.97 5.36 1.58
C SER A 225 -9.26 3.89 1.31
N ILE A 226 -8.56 3.30 0.34
CA ILE A 226 -8.63 1.86 0.02
C ILE A 226 -7.24 1.23 0.06
N ALA A 227 -7.17 -0.09 0.26
CA ALA A 227 -5.88 -0.79 0.16
C ALA A 227 -5.48 -0.92 -1.32
N LEU A 228 -4.17 -0.84 -1.62
CA LEU A 228 -3.67 -1.03 -2.99
C LEU A 228 -4.08 -2.40 -3.58
N SER A 229 -4.26 -3.41 -2.72
CA SER A 229 -4.71 -4.75 -3.10
C SER A 229 -6.18 -4.82 -3.56
N GLU A 230 -6.98 -3.79 -3.27
CA GLU A 230 -8.39 -3.70 -3.67
C GLU A 230 -8.56 -3.02 -5.04
N VAL A 231 -7.48 -2.50 -5.63
CA VAL A 231 -7.51 -1.91 -6.97
C VAL A 231 -7.63 -3.01 -8.03
N ASN A 232 -8.61 -2.86 -8.92
CA ASN A 232 -8.82 -3.77 -10.04
C ASN A 232 -7.96 -3.42 -11.26
N GLU A 233 -7.76 -2.13 -11.53
CA GLU A 233 -7.04 -1.66 -12.72
C GLU A 233 -6.38 -0.29 -12.48
N PHE A 234 -5.25 -0.02 -13.14
CA PHE A 234 -4.48 1.23 -13.08
C PHE A 234 -4.39 1.86 -14.47
N PHE A 235 -4.54 3.18 -14.58
CA PHE A 235 -4.47 3.93 -15.84
C PHE A 235 -3.27 4.91 -15.91
#